data_AF-A0A1Y3BQX9-F1
#
_entry.id   AF-A0A1Y3BQX9-F1
#
_cell.length_a   1.000
_cell.length_b   1.000
_cell.length_c   1.000
_cell.angle_alpha   90.00
_cell.angle_beta   90.00
_cell.angle_gamma   90.00
#
_symmetry.space_group_name_H-M   'P 1'
#
loop_
_entity.id
_entity.type
_entity.pdbx_description
1 polymer ?
#
loop_
_entity_poly.entity_id
_entity_poly.type
_entity_poly.pdbx_seq_one_letter_code
_entity_poly.pdbx_strand_id
1 'polypeptide(L)'
;FNRFIIADPYRHLLLNHLEQDSVLHYGHIFYDNHRVQEAIKHIDSGSYAHVYRLLEPNAMIKLNHKNHVIKPVIIKMIPLLAEELSERLTNLNPISSYHDVHNEWIIQRTLSKLNSRYQHIDVMEDCGMPITDCLGKLKPLSCVSIVKQLIIGLMIAETVFQFEHRDLHGGNVLVQTINKTMVNYMIRNRTLSLPSYGCMVKIIDTTFSRIRIGQTVSYKQLSYLFTIKVNKTVHMNE
;
A
#
# COMPACT_ATOMS: atom_id res chain seq x y z
N PHE A 1 -7.15 -7.01 -26.71
CA PHE A 1 -7.01 -6.94 -25.24
C PHE A 1 -6.11 -8.02 -24.67
N ASN A 2 -6.46 -9.31 -24.71
CA ASN A 2 -5.64 -10.38 -24.07
C ASN A 2 -4.18 -10.44 -24.53
N ARG A 3 -3.88 -10.19 -25.81
CA ARG A 3 -2.48 -10.19 -26.29
C ARG A 3 -1.60 -9.14 -25.61
N PHE A 4 -2.12 -7.93 -25.41
CA PHE A 4 -1.39 -6.84 -24.75
C PHE A 4 -1.11 -7.17 -23.28
N ILE A 5 -2.09 -7.74 -22.59
CA ILE A 5 -1.95 -8.16 -21.20
C ILE A 5 -0.91 -9.29 -21.08
N ILE A 6 -1.04 -10.34 -21.90
CA ILE A 6 -0.16 -11.53 -21.82
C ILE A 6 1.28 -11.17 -22.14
N ALA A 7 1.51 -10.29 -23.11
CA ALA A 7 2.85 -9.89 -23.54
C ALA A 7 3.49 -8.78 -22.68
N ASP A 8 2.77 -8.25 -21.69
CA ASP A 8 3.28 -7.16 -20.86
C ASP A 8 4.46 -7.64 -19.99
N PRO A 9 5.66 -7.02 -20.10
CA PRO A 9 6.85 -7.46 -19.36
C PRO A 9 6.68 -7.30 -17.84
N TYR A 10 5.96 -6.27 -17.38
CA TYR A 10 5.75 -6.03 -15.95
C TYR A 10 4.74 -7.01 -15.36
N ARG A 11 3.80 -7.51 -16.16
CA ARG A 11 2.94 -8.64 -15.76
C ARG A 11 3.77 -9.87 -15.44
N HIS A 12 4.71 -10.24 -16.30
CA HIS A 12 5.60 -11.38 -16.06
C HIS A 12 6.45 -11.20 -14.81
N LEU A 13 7.02 -9.99 -14.61
CA LEU A 13 7.78 -9.68 -13.40
C LEU A 13 6.91 -9.81 -12.14
N LEU A 14 5.70 -9.26 -12.13
CA LEU A 14 4.78 -9.36 -10.99
C LEU A 14 4.41 -10.81 -10.67
N LEU A 15 4.06 -11.60 -11.68
CA LEU A 15 3.74 -13.02 -11.51
C LEU A 15 4.93 -13.82 -10.95
N ASN A 16 6.14 -13.55 -11.43
CA ASN A 16 7.36 -14.17 -10.90
C ASN A 16 7.61 -13.77 -9.44
N HIS A 17 7.46 -12.49 -9.10
CA HIS A 17 7.59 -12.02 -7.71
C HIS A 17 6.56 -12.66 -6.76
N LEU A 18 5.36 -12.94 -7.27
CA LEU A 18 4.26 -13.56 -6.52
C LEU A 18 4.30 -15.09 -6.54
N GLU A 19 5.25 -15.71 -7.26
CA GLU A 19 5.33 -17.17 -7.46
C GLU A 19 4.02 -17.74 -8.04
N GLN A 20 3.45 -17.07 -9.04
CA GLN A 20 2.17 -17.42 -9.66
C GLN A 20 2.30 -17.61 -11.17
N ASP A 21 1.64 -18.62 -11.73
CA ASP A 21 1.62 -18.85 -13.19
C ASP A 21 0.61 -17.96 -13.91
N SER A 22 -0.42 -17.46 -13.20
CA SER A 22 -1.47 -16.64 -13.78
C SER A 22 -2.10 -15.69 -12.76
N VAL A 23 -2.72 -14.62 -13.27
CA VAL A 23 -3.46 -13.67 -12.43
C VAL A 23 -4.65 -14.41 -11.83
N LEU A 24 -4.71 -14.45 -10.51
CA LEU A 24 -5.82 -15.09 -9.80
C LEU A 24 -7.12 -14.30 -10.07
N HIS A 25 -8.12 -14.99 -10.60
CA HIS A 25 -9.46 -14.44 -10.73
C HIS A 25 -10.08 -14.32 -9.33
N TYR A 26 -10.87 -13.26 -9.09
CA TYR A 26 -11.55 -13.02 -7.81
C TYR A 26 -12.28 -14.28 -7.30
N GLY A 27 -13.03 -14.94 -8.18
CA GLY A 27 -13.77 -16.18 -7.86
C GLY A 27 -12.91 -17.42 -7.58
N HIS A 28 -11.59 -17.39 -7.83
CA HIS A 28 -10.67 -18.44 -7.42
C HIS A 28 -10.05 -18.17 -6.03
N ILE A 29 -9.96 -16.90 -5.62
CA ILE A 29 -9.38 -16.51 -4.32
C ILE A 29 -10.40 -16.70 -3.20
N PHE A 30 -11.65 -16.30 -3.46
CA PHE A 30 -12.74 -16.38 -2.49
C PHE A 30 -13.68 -17.52 -2.89
N TYR A 31 -14.05 -18.39 -1.95
CA TYR A 31 -15.06 -19.42 -2.19
C TYR A 31 -16.36 -18.80 -2.72
N ASP A 32 -17.05 -19.49 -3.61
CA ASP A 32 -18.43 -19.16 -3.98
C ASP A 32 -19.35 -19.53 -2.81
N ASN A 33 -19.30 -18.73 -1.75
CA ASN A 33 -19.92 -19.04 -0.47
C ASN A 33 -20.61 -17.80 0.06
N HIS A 34 -21.88 -17.92 0.44
CA HIS A 34 -22.71 -16.82 0.94
C HIS A 34 -22.08 -16.07 2.13
N ARG A 35 -21.15 -16.72 2.85
CA ARG A 35 -20.40 -16.13 3.97
C ARG A 35 -19.27 -15.17 3.55
N VAL A 36 -18.84 -15.17 2.28
CA VAL A 36 -17.78 -14.25 1.79
C VAL A 36 -18.21 -12.80 1.91
N GLN A 37 -19.48 -12.51 1.63
CA GLN A 37 -20.02 -11.16 1.76
C GLN A 37 -20.14 -10.70 3.22
N GLU A 38 -20.25 -11.63 4.17
CA GLU A 38 -20.32 -11.33 5.61
C GLU A 38 -18.94 -11.07 6.22
N ALA A 39 -17.90 -11.74 5.71
CA ALA A 39 -16.54 -11.65 6.23
C ALA A 39 -15.67 -10.58 5.53
N ILE A 40 -16.04 -10.15 4.31
CA ILE A 40 -15.38 -9.07 3.58
C ILE A 40 -16.16 -7.77 3.77
N LYS A 41 -15.57 -6.84 4.50
CA LYS A 41 -16.12 -5.52 4.72
C LYS A 41 -15.40 -4.51 3.84
N HIS A 42 -16.12 -3.83 2.95
CA HIS A 42 -15.56 -2.69 2.23
C HIS A 42 -15.14 -1.59 3.23
N ILE A 43 -13.92 -1.08 3.08
CA ILE A 43 -13.35 -0.03 3.93
C ILE A 43 -13.31 1.29 3.18
N ASP A 44 -12.79 1.27 1.95
CA ASP A 44 -12.51 2.48 1.20
C ASP A 44 -12.45 2.23 -0.31
N SER A 45 -12.71 3.27 -1.09
CA SER A 45 -12.57 3.30 -2.55
C SER A 45 -11.83 4.57 -2.94
N GLY A 46 -10.62 4.41 -3.46
CA GLY A 46 -9.85 5.50 -4.07
C GLY A 46 -9.96 5.49 -5.59
N SER A 47 -9.40 6.52 -6.24
CA SER A 47 -9.31 6.58 -7.71
C SER A 47 -8.52 5.42 -8.33
N TYR A 48 -7.72 4.72 -7.53
CA TYR A 48 -6.76 3.71 -7.98
C TYR A 48 -7.00 2.31 -7.41
N ALA A 49 -7.87 2.15 -6.41
CA ALA A 49 -8.09 0.86 -5.76
C ALA A 49 -9.39 0.81 -4.95
N HIS A 50 -9.89 -0.42 -4.74
CA HIS A 50 -10.88 -0.74 -3.71
C HIS A 50 -10.19 -1.46 -2.55
N VAL A 51 -10.51 -1.07 -1.32
CA VAL A 51 -9.90 -1.62 -0.11
C VAL A 51 -10.95 -2.33 0.73
N TYR A 52 -10.64 -3.56 1.11
CA TYR A 52 -11.53 -4.41 1.88
C TYR A 52 -10.83 -4.94 3.14
N ARG A 53 -11.59 -5.13 4.21
CA ARG A 53 -11.18 -5.84 5.42
C ARG A 53 -11.73 -7.24 5.36
N LEU A 54 -10.87 -8.25 5.47
CA LEU A 54 -11.27 -9.64 5.63
C LEU A 54 -11.12 -10.02 7.11
N LEU A 55 -12.24 -10.33 7.75
CA LEU A 55 -12.30 -10.60 9.19
C LEU A 55 -11.81 -12.02 9.55
N GLU A 56 -12.05 -13.00 8.68
CA GLU A 56 -11.75 -14.42 8.93
C GLU A 56 -10.91 -15.05 7.80
N PRO A 57 -9.64 -14.64 7.62
CA PRO A 57 -8.82 -15.05 6.47
C PRO A 57 -8.65 -16.57 6.32
N ASN A 58 -8.50 -17.31 7.42
CA ASN A 58 -8.34 -18.77 7.39
C ASN A 58 -9.59 -19.54 6.94
N ALA A 59 -10.79 -18.95 7.09
CA ALA A 59 -12.04 -19.57 6.66
C ALA A 59 -12.33 -19.29 5.18
N MET A 60 -11.59 -18.36 4.56
CA MET A 60 -12.02 -17.67 3.34
C MET A 60 -11.02 -17.80 2.18
N ILE A 61 -9.72 -17.80 2.46
CA ILE A 61 -8.68 -17.86 1.42
C ILE A 61 -7.99 -19.23 1.49
N LYS A 62 -7.86 -19.90 0.34
CA LYS A 62 -6.93 -21.04 0.16
C LYS A 62 -5.47 -20.54 0.21
N LEU A 63 -5.03 -20.03 1.35
CA LEU A 63 -3.61 -19.75 1.56
C LEU A 63 -2.91 -21.09 1.80
N ASN A 64 -1.97 -21.44 0.93
CA ASN A 64 -1.12 -22.64 1.06
C ASN A 64 -0.11 -22.54 2.23
N HIS A 65 -0.40 -21.73 3.25
CA HIS A 65 0.55 -21.43 4.31
C HIS A 65 0.28 -22.24 5.57
N LYS A 66 1.33 -22.91 6.04
CA LYS A 66 1.43 -23.68 7.28
C LYS A 66 1.17 -22.89 8.58
N ASN A 67 0.71 -21.64 8.50
CA ASN A 67 0.51 -20.75 9.64
C ASN A 67 -0.91 -20.16 9.61
N HIS A 68 -1.73 -20.47 10.62
CA HIS A 68 -3.03 -19.86 10.83
C HIS A 68 -2.92 -18.33 10.96
N VAL A 69 -3.60 -17.58 10.09
CA VAL A 69 -3.74 -16.12 10.16
C VAL A 69 -4.89 -15.78 11.11
N ILE A 70 -4.59 -15.45 12.37
CA ILE A 70 -5.60 -15.25 13.44
C ILE A 70 -6.20 -13.83 13.44
N LYS A 71 -5.63 -12.89 12.69
CA LYS A 71 -6.04 -11.47 12.68
C LYS A 71 -6.75 -11.07 11.39
N PRO A 72 -7.64 -10.06 11.43
CA PRO A 72 -8.16 -9.43 10.22
C PRO A 72 -7.03 -8.93 9.32
N VAL A 73 -7.30 -8.94 8.03
CA VAL A 73 -6.35 -8.52 6.99
C VAL A 73 -6.99 -7.53 6.04
N ILE A 74 -6.17 -6.72 5.39
CA ILE A 74 -6.61 -5.72 4.43
C ILE A 74 -6.22 -6.18 3.02
N ILE A 75 -7.17 -6.08 2.10
CA ILE A 75 -7.04 -6.47 0.70
C ILE A 75 -7.22 -5.21 -0.15
N LYS A 76 -6.18 -4.86 -0.91
CA LYS A 76 -6.20 -3.76 -1.87
C LYS A 76 -6.37 -4.34 -3.28
N MET A 77 -7.49 -4.03 -3.93
CA MET A 77 -7.79 -4.46 -5.30
C MET A 77 -7.55 -3.30 -6.25
N ILE A 78 -6.60 -3.47 -7.18
CA ILE A 78 -6.18 -2.44 -8.12
C ILE A 78 -6.65 -2.84 -9.52
N PRO A 79 -7.50 -2.03 -10.20
CA PRO A 79 -7.77 -2.24 -11.62
C PRO A 79 -6.50 -2.01 -12.43
N LEU A 80 -6.21 -2.93 -13.33
CA LEU A 80 -4.95 -3.00 -14.06
C LEU A 80 -5.17 -2.88 -15.57
N LEU A 81 -4.24 -2.19 -16.22
CA LEU A 81 -4.15 -2.08 -17.67
C LEU A 81 -2.74 -2.47 -18.15
N ALA A 82 -2.64 -3.02 -19.36
CA ALA A 82 -1.34 -3.22 -20.00
C ALA A 82 -0.66 -1.87 -20.23
N GLU A 83 0.67 -1.77 -20.08
CA GLU A 83 1.42 -0.52 -20.20
C GLU A 83 1.16 0.17 -21.54
N GLU A 84 1.25 -0.59 -22.65
CA GLU A 84 0.99 -0.07 -24.00
C GLU A 84 -0.44 0.48 -24.16
N LEU A 85 -1.43 -0.10 -23.46
CA LEU A 85 -2.80 0.40 -23.49
C LEU A 85 -2.97 1.61 -22.58
N SER A 86 -2.26 1.66 -21.46
CA SER A 86 -2.23 2.81 -20.54
C SER A 86 -1.73 4.06 -21.25
N GLU A 87 -0.62 3.95 -21.99
CA GLU A 87 -0.05 5.03 -22.80
C GLU A 87 -1.00 5.53 -23.90
N ARG A 88 -1.84 4.64 -24.45
CA ARG A 88 -2.81 5.01 -25.50
C ARG A 88 -4.10 5.61 -24.95
N LEU A 89 -4.46 5.30 -23.71
CA LEU A 89 -5.72 5.70 -23.08
C LEU A 89 -5.58 6.85 -22.07
N THR A 90 -4.43 7.53 -22.04
CA THR A 90 -4.04 8.60 -21.11
C THR A 90 -5.05 9.73 -20.87
N ASN A 91 -6.07 9.87 -21.72
CA ASN A 91 -7.12 10.88 -21.60
C ASN A 91 -8.33 10.43 -20.74
N LEU A 92 -8.45 9.15 -20.44
CA LEU A 92 -9.47 8.60 -19.55
C LEU A 92 -8.82 8.34 -18.17
N ASN A 93 -9.58 8.49 -17.08
CA ASN A 93 -9.12 8.39 -15.68
C ASN A 93 -7.91 7.46 -15.49
N PRO A 94 -6.89 7.86 -14.71
CA PRO A 94 -5.61 7.17 -14.65
C PRO A 94 -5.75 5.79 -13.98
N ILE A 95 -6.06 4.77 -14.78
CA ILE A 95 -6.01 3.36 -14.38
C ILE A 95 -4.53 3.00 -14.25
N SER A 96 -4.17 2.31 -13.16
CA SER A 96 -2.79 1.87 -12.95
C SER A 96 -2.38 0.83 -14.00
N SER A 97 -1.16 0.96 -14.51
CA SER A 97 -0.58 -0.06 -15.38
C SER A 97 0.10 -1.17 -14.59
N TYR A 98 0.50 -2.25 -15.27
CA TYR A 98 1.38 -3.27 -14.65
C TYR A 98 2.70 -2.69 -14.16
N HIS A 99 3.24 -1.67 -14.84
CA HIS A 99 4.47 -1.00 -14.41
C HIS A 99 4.26 -0.22 -13.10
N ASP A 100 3.15 0.53 -12.99
CA ASP A 100 2.79 1.24 -11.76
C ASP A 100 2.69 0.29 -10.57
N VAL A 101 1.94 -0.81 -10.73
CA VAL A 101 1.73 -1.79 -9.66
C VAL A 101 3.01 -2.55 -9.33
N HIS A 102 3.85 -2.84 -10.33
CA HIS A 102 5.17 -3.41 -10.10
C HIS A 102 6.06 -2.48 -9.26
N ASN A 103 6.05 -1.17 -9.55
CA ASN A 103 6.81 -0.20 -8.76
C ASN A 103 6.25 -0.06 -7.34
N GLU A 104 4.93 -0.03 -7.16
CA GLU A 104 4.29 -0.05 -5.84
C GLU A 104 4.72 -1.30 -5.05
N TRP A 105 4.68 -2.48 -5.68
CA TRP A 105 5.10 -3.74 -5.07
C TRP A 105 6.58 -3.70 -4.63
N ILE A 106 7.49 -3.24 -5.50
CA ILE A 106 8.91 -3.10 -5.15
C ILE A 106 9.08 -2.19 -3.94
N ILE A 107 8.39 -1.04 -3.91
CA ILE A 107 8.48 -0.08 -2.82
C ILE A 107 7.99 -0.70 -1.51
N GLN A 108 6.79 -1.29 -1.51
CA GLN A 108 6.23 -1.93 -0.32
C GLN A 108 7.12 -3.05 0.19
N ARG A 109 7.59 -3.93 -0.71
CA ARG A 109 8.45 -5.05 -0.34
C ARG A 109 9.79 -4.56 0.21
N THR A 110 10.35 -3.49 -0.35
CA THR A 110 11.62 -2.92 0.11
C THR A 110 11.47 -2.27 1.47
N LEU A 111 10.44 -1.44 1.68
CA LEU A 111 10.15 -0.82 2.98
C LEU A 111 9.83 -1.87 4.04
N SER A 112 9.17 -2.97 3.68
CA SER A 112 8.88 -4.07 4.61
C SER A 112 10.15 -4.67 5.21
N LYS A 113 11.30 -4.61 4.52
CA LYS A 113 12.59 -5.10 5.04
C LYS A 113 13.13 -4.28 6.21
N LEU A 114 12.70 -3.02 6.38
CA LEU A 114 13.03 -2.21 7.56
C LEU A 114 12.39 -2.78 8.83
N ASN A 115 11.23 -3.45 8.66
CA ASN A 115 10.52 -4.15 9.71
C ASN A 115 10.81 -5.64 9.52
N SER A 116 11.94 -6.13 10.05
CA SER A 116 12.51 -7.48 9.84
C SER A 116 11.62 -8.70 10.22
N ARG A 117 10.30 -8.69 9.96
CA ARG A 117 9.30 -9.64 10.44
C ARG A 117 8.11 -9.94 9.53
N TYR A 118 8.10 -9.62 8.23
CA TYR A 118 6.98 -10.05 7.36
C TYR A 118 7.43 -10.68 6.03
N GLN A 119 7.14 -11.98 5.90
CA GLN A 119 7.21 -12.76 4.66
C GLN A 119 5.85 -12.73 3.94
N HIS A 120 5.95 -12.69 2.60
CA HIS A 120 4.99 -12.83 1.50
C HIS A 120 3.51 -13.10 1.81
N ILE A 121 2.66 -12.13 1.43
CA ILE A 121 1.56 -12.11 0.43
C ILE A 121 0.93 -10.70 0.57
N ASP A 122 0.34 -10.10 -0.49
CA ASP A 122 -0.34 -8.77 -0.51
C ASP A 122 -1.64 -8.72 0.35
N VAL A 123 -1.55 -9.31 1.53
CA VAL A 123 -2.50 -9.34 2.62
C VAL A 123 -1.88 -8.41 3.66
N MET A 124 -2.33 -7.16 3.66
CA MET A 124 -1.76 -6.15 4.54
C MET A 124 -2.29 -6.35 5.97
N GLU A 125 -1.44 -6.07 6.96
CA GLU A 125 -1.86 -6.06 8.36
C GLU A 125 -2.95 -5.01 8.59
N ASP A 126 -3.96 -5.31 9.42
CA ASP A 126 -4.84 -4.26 9.94
C ASP A 126 -4.05 -3.34 10.89
N CYS A 127 -3.75 -2.15 10.40
CA CYS A 127 -2.85 -1.18 11.00
C CYS A 127 -3.55 -0.15 11.89
N GLY A 128 -4.84 -0.34 12.19
CA GLY A 128 -5.63 0.58 13.01
C GLY A 128 -6.47 1.55 12.18
N MET A 129 -6.61 2.79 12.68
CA MET A 129 -7.47 3.81 12.07
C MET A 129 -6.66 5.01 11.56
N PRO A 130 -7.12 5.71 10.52
CA PRO A 130 -6.52 6.97 10.09
C PRO A 130 -6.42 7.99 11.23
N ILE A 131 -5.35 8.80 11.22
CA ILE A 131 -5.17 9.83 12.26
C ILE A 131 -6.31 10.85 12.22
N THR A 132 -6.84 11.14 11.03
CA THR A 132 -8.02 12.02 10.85
C THR A 132 -9.23 11.56 11.66
N ASP A 133 -9.40 10.25 11.80
CA ASP A 133 -10.60 9.65 12.39
C ASP A 133 -10.48 9.50 13.91
N CYS A 134 -9.25 9.56 14.44
CA CYS A 134 -8.98 9.41 15.86
C CYS A 134 -8.41 10.67 16.52
N LEU A 135 -8.09 11.73 15.76
CA LEU A 135 -7.42 12.94 16.26
C LEU A 135 -8.07 13.52 17.53
N GLY A 136 -9.41 13.63 17.54
CA GLY A 136 -10.16 14.18 18.67
C GLY A 136 -10.16 13.32 19.94
N LYS A 137 -9.70 12.07 19.87
CA LYS A 137 -9.64 11.12 21.00
C LYS A 137 -8.22 10.97 21.56
N LEU A 138 -7.21 11.52 20.89
CA LEU A 138 -5.82 11.36 21.27
C LEU A 138 -5.45 12.25 22.45
N LYS A 139 -4.68 11.70 23.39
CA LYS A 139 -4.09 12.49 24.48
C LYS A 139 -2.92 13.33 23.93
N PRO A 140 -2.63 14.51 24.51
CA PRO A 140 -1.56 15.38 24.02
C PRO A 140 -0.20 14.68 23.86
N LEU A 141 0.20 13.85 24.82
CA LEU A 141 1.47 13.10 24.74
C LEU A 141 1.46 12.01 23.66
N SER A 142 0.29 11.41 23.39
CA SER A 142 0.13 10.48 22.27
C SER A 142 0.35 11.19 20.93
N CYS A 143 -0.17 12.42 20.77
CA CYS A 143 0.08 13.22 19.57
C CYS A 143 1.59 13.52 19.37
N VAL A 144 2.29 13.91 20.44
CA VAL A 144 3.75 14.14 20.39
C VAL A 144 4.50 12.86 20.00
N SER A 145 4.12 11.71 20.55
CA SER A 145 4.71 10.42 20.18
C SER A 145 4.44 10.06 18.73
N ILE A 146 3.21 10.26 18.25
CA ILE A 146 2.83 9.99 16.85
C ILE A 146 3.70 10.82 15.88
N VAL A 147 3.85 12.12 16.12
CA VAL A 147 4.69 13.00 15.29
C VAL A 147 6.16 12.55 15.33
N LYS A 148 6.69 12.18 16.50
CA LYS A 148 8.07 11.66 16.61
C LYS A 148 8.25 10.36 15.83
N GLN A 149 7.30 9.42 15.95
CA GLN A 149 7.33 8.15 15.22
C GLN A 149 7.31 8.39 13.70
N LEU A 150 6.48 9.30 13.20
CA LEU A 150 6.44 9.69 11.79
C LEU A 150 7.77 10.25 11.30
N ILE A 151 8.32 11.25 12.00
CA ILE A 151 9.59 11.88 11.62
C ILE A 151 10.72 10.84 11.57
N ILE A 152 10.82 10.00 12.58
CA ILE A 152 11.88 8.98 12.67
C ILE A 152 11.71 7.91 11.59
N GLY A 153 10.49 7.43 11.37
CA GLY A 153 10.20 6.44 10.32
C GLY A 153 10.55 6.96 8.92
N LEU A 154 10.14 8.20 8.62
CA LEU A 154 10.47 8.86 7.34
C LEU A 154 11.97 9.09 7.20
N MET A 155 12.64 9.61 8.24
CA MET A 155 14.09 9.85 8.23
C MET A 155 14.87 8.56 7.97
N ILE A 156 14.47 7.42 8.57
CA ILE A 156 15.10 6.12 8.33
C ILE A 156 14.90 5.70 6.86
N ALA A 157 13.67 5.76 6.36
CA ALA A 157 13.36 5.37 4.99
C ALA A 157 14.08 6.26 3.96
N GLU A 158 14.17 7.57 4.22
CA GLU A 158 14.91 8.54 3.41
C GLU A 158 16.40 8.23 3.42
N THR A 159 16.98 7.99 4.61
CA THR A 159 18.41 7.69 4.75
C THR A 159 18.80 6.40 4.01
N VAL A 160 17.96 5.38 4.08
CA VAL A 160 18.28 4.04 3.54
C VAL A 160 17.94 3.94 2.05
N PHE A 161 16.82 4.53 1.62
CA PHE A 161 16.26 4.30 0.28
C PHE A 161 15.95 5.58 -0.50
N GLN A 162 16.33 6.77 -0.02
CA GLN A 162 15.90 8.05 -0.59
C GLN A 162 14.37 8.09 -0.78
N PHE A 163 13.65 7.53 0.20
CA PHE A 163 12.20 7.38 0.16
C PHE A 163 11.50 8.73 0.19
N GLU A 164 10.54 8.88 -0.71
CA GLU A 164 9.57 9.97 -0.73
C GLU A 164 8.16 9.37 -0.82
N HIS A 165 7.25 9.74 0.08
CA HIS A 165 5.88 9.22 0.03
C HIS A 165 5.02 9.89 -1.06
N ARG A 166 5.23 11.20 -1.27
CA ARG A 166 4.56 12.04 -2.29
C ARG A 166 3.03 12.20 -2.17
N ASP A 167 2.40 11.56 -1.18
CA ASP A 167 0.96 11.69 -0.88
C ASP A 167 0.64 11.42 0.60
N LEU A 168 1.46 11.99 1.50
CA LEU A 168 1.31 11.76 2.93
C LEU A 168 0.28 12.72 3.55
N HIS A 169 -0.99 12.36 3.49
CA HIS A 169 -2.07 13.02 4.21
C HIS A 169 -2.52 12.17 5.43
N GLY A 170 -3.38 12.72 6.29
CA GLY A 170 -3.82 12.02 7.50
C GLY A 170 -4.61 10.71 7.27
N GLY A 171 -5.10 10.48 6.06
CA GLY A 171 -5.68 9.18 5.66
C GLY A 171 -4.62 8.06 5.57
N ASN A 172 -3.40 8.43 5.18
CA ASN A 172 -2.27 7.51 5.00
C ASN A 172 -1.40 7.35 6.25
N VAL A 173 -1.81 7.94 7.37
CA VAL A 173 -1.20 7.79 8.68
C VAL A 173 -2.14 7.02 9.58
N LEU A 174 -1.87 5.73 9.78
CA LEU A 174 -2.66 4.89 10.65
C LEU A 174 -2.10 4.88 12.08
N VAL A 175 -3.01 4.97 13.04
CA VAL A 175 -2.73 4.91 14.47
C VAL A 175 -3.33 3.63 15.03
N GLN A 176 -2.47 2.79 15.60
CA GLN A 176 -2.84 1.57 16.29
C GLN A 176 -2.65 1.72 17.80
N THR A 177 -3.67 1.33 18.57
CA THR A 177 -3.53 1.22 20.03
C THR A 177 -2.67 0.01 20.38
N ILE A 178 -1.66 0.21 21.22
CA ILE A 178 -0.72 -0.83 21.63
C ILE A 178 -0.52 -0.84 23.15
N ASN A 179 -0.28 -2.03 23.71
CA ASN A 179 0.04 -2.19 25.14
C ASN A 179 1.53 -2.00 25.45
N LYS A 180 2.39 -1.87 24.42
CA LYS A 180 3.82 -1.65 24.61
C LYS A 180 4.05 -0.21 25.03
N THR A 181 4.86 0.01 26.07
CA THR A 181 5.21 1.34 26.58
C THR A 181 6.25 2.07 25.73
N MET A 182 7.05 1.32 24.95
CA MET A 182 8.12 1.85 24.11
C MET A 182 8.00 1.34 22.66
N VAL A 183 8.38 2.18 21.71
CA VAL A 183 8.60 1.83 20.29
C VAL A 183 10.09 1.98 19.99
N ASN A 184 10.67 0.99 19.33
CA ASN A 184 12.12 0.93 19.05
C ASN A 184 12.38 1.06 17.56
N TYR A 185 13.39 1.86 17.22
CA TYR A 185 13.89 2.08 15.85
C TYR A 185 15.38 1.76 15.80
N MET A 186 15.88 1.33 14.65
CA MET A 186 17.31 1.10 14.43
C MET A 186 17.85 2.12 13.43
N ILE A 187 18.81 2.93 13.87
CA ILE A 187 19.45 3.98 13.06
C ILE A 187 20.95 3.78 13.15
N ARG A 188 21.63 3.46 12.03
CA ARG A 188 23.09 3.26 12.00
C ARG A 188 23.58 2.29 13.10
N ASN A 189 22.91 1.14 13.24
CA ASN A 189 23.15 0.12 14.26
C ASN A 189 22.97 0.58 15.73
N ARG A 190 22.33 1.73 15.96
CA ARG A 190 21.92 2.17 17.31
C ARG A 190 20.42 2.07 17.46
N THR A 191 19.99 1.58 18.63
CA THR A 191 18.57 1.53 18.97
C THR A 191 18.13 2.87 19.54
N LEU A 192 17.11 3.47 18.92
CA LEU A 192 16.40 4.64 19.43
C LEU A 192 15.05 4.18 19.98
N SER A 193 14.82 4.39 21.27
CA SER A 193 13.57 4.02 21.95
C SER A 193 12.76 5.26 22.30
N LEU A 194 11.47 5.24 21.98
CA LEU A 194 10.52 6.33 22.24
C LEU A 194 9.38 5.83 23.10
N PRO A 195 8.90 6.61 24.09
CA PRO A 195 7.64 6.31 24.76
C PRO A 195 6.49 6.29 23.74
N SER A 196 5.75 5.18 23.69
CA SER A 196 4.64 4.99 22.74
C SER A 196 3.41 5.84 23.10
N TYR A 197 3.21 6.07 24.41
CA TYR A 197 1.95 6.56 24.99
C TYR A 197 0.72 5.79 24.48
N GLY A 198 0.87 4.47 24.34
CA GLY A 198 -0.20 3.57 23.91
C GLY A 198 -0.48 3.59 22.40
N CYS A 199 0.35 4.27 21.60
CA CYS A 199 0.13 4.43 20.16
C CYS A 199 1.33 3.93 19.34
N MET A 200 1.05 3.23 18.24
CA MET A 200 2.00 2.89 17.19
C MET A 200 1.51 3.48 15.87
N VAL A 201 2.42 4.12 15.13
CA VAL A 201 2.11 4.71 13.84
C VAL A 201 2.55 3.80 12.70
N LYS A 202 1.72 3.69 11.67
CA LYS A 202 2.06 3.03 10.41
C LYS A 202 1.69 3.93 9.25
N ILE A 203 2.63 4.13 8.34
CA ILE A 203 2.41 4.84 7.08
C ILE A 203 1.98 3.81 6.04
N ILE A 204 0.92 4.10 5.31
CA ILE A 204 0.36 3.22 4.28
C ILE A 204 0.27 3.95 2.94
N ASP A 205 -0.12 3.19 1.92
CA ASP A 205 -0.36 3.66 0.56
C ASP A 205 0.87 4.28 -0.13
N THR A 206 1.62 3.41 -0.79
CA THR A 206 2.82 3.80 -1.54
C THR A 206 2.56 3.99 -3.03
N THR A 207 1.31 4.19 -3.44
CA THR A 207 0.92 4.30 -4.87
C THR A 207 1.77 5.33 -5.61
N PHE A 208 2.07 6.47 -4.97
CA PHE A 208 2.84 7.56 -5.57
C PHE A 208 4.28 7.66 -5.06
N SER A 209 4.67 6.74 -4.18
CA SER A 209 5.96 6.79 -3.54
C SER A 209 7.11 6.63 -4.53
N ARG A 210 8.30 7.00 -4.07
CA ARG A 210 9.55 6.88 -4.82
C ARG A 210 10.66 6.39 -3.91
N ILE A 211 11.45 5.45 -4.40
CA ILE A 211 12.69 4.99 -3.73
C ILE A 211 13.82 4.86 -4.73
N ARG A 212 15.05 4.78 -4.21
CA ARG A 212 16.26 4.37 -4.91
C ARG A 212 16.87 3.16 -4.22
N ILE A 213 17.19 2.13 -5.02
CA ILE A 213 17.95 0.94 -4.61
C ILE A 213 19.15 0.83 -5.53
N GLY A 214 20.35 1.09 -5.00
CA GLY A 214 21.56 1.18 -5.82
C GLY A 214 21.41 2.27 -6.89
N GLN A 215 21.52 1.88 -8.17
CA GLN A 215 21.35 2.79 -9.31
C GLN A 215 19.91 2.88 -9.82
N THR A 216 19.01 1.99 -9.37
CA THR A 216 17.63 1.90 -9.85
C THR A 216 16.72 2.80 -9.03
N VAL A 217 15.80 3.50 -9.69
CA VAL A 217 14.77 4.32 -9.06
C VAL A 217 13.40 3.77 -9.44
N SER A 218 12.56 3.46 -8.45
CA SER A 218 11.18 2.97 -8.66
C SER A 218 10.20 4.02 -8.17
N TYR A 219 9.24 4.39 -9.02
CA TYR A 219 8.21 5.39 -8.72
C TYR A 219 7.08 5.33 -9.74
N LYS A 220 5.90 5.85 -9.36
CA LYS A 220 4.83 6.16 -10.31
C LYS A 220 5.04 7.55 -10.91
N GLN A 221 5.04 7.66 -12.23
CA GLN A 221 5.26 8.94 -12.90
C GLN A 221 4.01 9.81 -12.80
N LEU A 222 4.17 11.05 -12.34
CA LEU A 222 3.05 11.96 -12.04
C LEU A 222 2.81 13.01 -13.14
N SER A 223 3.53 12.94 -14.25
CA SER A 223 3.44 13.94 -15.33
C SER A 223 2.02 14.08 -15.90
N TYR A 224 1.24 12.99 -15.92
CA TYR A 224 -0.15 12.98 -16.40
C TYR A 224 -1.07 13.92 -15.60
N LEU A 225 -0.77 14.18 -14.31
CA LEU A 225 -1.55 15.11 -13.48
C LEU A 225 -1.49 16.55 -14.02
N PHE A 226 -0.41 16.90 -14.74
CA PHE A 226 -0.24 18.21 -15.33
C PHE A 226 -0.87 18.31 -16.71
N THR A 227 -0.95 17.20 -17.47
CA THR A 227 -1.58 17.15 -18.80
C THR A 227 -3.11 17.36 -18.72
N ILE A 228 -3.78 16.78 -17.72
CA ILE A 228 -5.24 16.89 -17.54
C ILE A 228 -5.66 18.33 -17.21
N LYS A 229 -4.83 19.09 -16.48
CA LYS A 229 -5.13 20.50 -16.16
C LYS A 229 -5.14 21.39 -17.40
N VAL A 230 -4.27 21.15 -18.38
CA VAL A 230 -4.24 21.94 -19.62
C VAL A 230 -5.54 21.75 -20.41
N ASN A 231 -6.01 20.52 -20.57
CA ASN A 231 -7.24 20.24 -21.34
C ASN A 231 -8.52 20.75 -20.65
N LYS A 232 -8.57 20.79 -19.31
CA LYS A 232 -9.69 21.42 -18.58
C LYS A 232 -9.73 22.95 -18.73
N THR A 233 -8.58 23.59 -18.94
CA THR A 233 -8.51 25.05 -19.08
C THR A 233 -8.92 25.51 -20.49
N VAL A 234 -8.68 24.68 -21.51
CA VAL A 234 -9.12 24.95 -22.89
C VAL A 234 -10.64 24.89 -23.03
N HIS A 235 -11.32 23.97 -22.32
CA HIS A 235 -12.79 23.85 -22.37
C HIS A 235 -13.58 24.79 -21.44
N MET A 236 -12.92 25.67 -20.68
CA MET A 236 -13.61 26.70 -19.88
C MET A 236 -13.54 28.10 -20.52
N ASN A 237 -12.89 28.22 -21.67
CA ASN A 237 -12.74 29.47 -22.42
C ASN A 237 -13.40 29.41 -23.82
N GLU A 238 -14.34 28.49 -24.04
CA GLU A 238 -15.22 28.43 -25.21
C GLU A 238 -16.67 28.66 -24.80
#